data_AF-A0A7T4YK60-F1
#
_entry.id   AF-A0A7T4YK60-F1
#
_cell.length_a   1.000
_cell.length_b   1.000
_cell.length_c   1.000
_cell.angle_alpha   90.00
_cell.angle_beta   90.00
_cell.angle_gamma   90.00
#
_symmetry.space_group_name_H-M   'P 1'
#
loop_
_entity.id
_entity.type
_entity.pdbx_description
1 polymer ?
#
loop_
_entity_poly.entity_id
_entity_poly.type
_entity_poly.pdbx_seq_one_letter_code
_entity_poly.pdbx_strand_id
1 'polypeptide(L)'
;MTAFGSTTLRQHQNHLEYEQKTQNPELRETLPAEYLPEFNVGIKDAKGKLLMNDDGTFQTETQQLTAAEYLNAPIINSDNTKKIDTLPTVLFAMLDGLFTSKILIVTTAGIATLCIVLFFVTSSDSASMVIDIIASGGNPDPPVGTRLFWAISEGLVAALLLAAGGLDALQAASIIAALPFSIILLAAAWSLFRTLTREEVPRLHAHRPRK
;
A
#
# COMPACT_ATOMS: atom_id res chain seq x y z
N MET A 1 -12.76 8.54 -13.41
CA MET A 1 -11.40 9.13 -13.45
C MET A 1 -11.38 10.66 -13.28
N THR A 2 -12.50 11.32 -12.92
CA THR A 2 -12.59 12.78 -12.80
C THR A 2 -12.25 13.35 -11.41
N ALA A 3 -12.27 12.52 -10.35
CA ALA A 3 -12.04 12.96 -8.97
C ALA A 3 -10.60 13.47 -8.69
N PHE A 4 -9.60 12.96 -9.41
CA PHE A 4 -8.21 13.43 -9.30
C PHE A 4 -7.90 14.61 -10.22
N GLY A 5 -8.70 14.84 -11.28
CA GLY A 5 -8.41 15.88 -12.28
C GLY A 5 -8.71 17.29 -11.79
N SER A 6 -9.81 17.47 -11.06
CA SER A 6 -10.21 18.79 -10.53
C SER A 6 -9.40 19.20 -9.30
N THR A 7 -9.04 18.24 -8.45
CA THR A 7 -8.19 18.45 -7.27
C THR A 7 -6.75 18.74 -7.67
N THR A 8 -6.15 18.01 -8.61
CA THR A 8 -4.79 18.32 -9.10
C THR A 8 -4.70 19.65 -9.85
N LEU A 9 -5.74 20.07 -10.57
CA LEU A 9 -5.74 21.41 -11.17
C LEU A 9 -5.83 22.51 -10.12
N ARG A 10 -6.73 22.37 -9.14
CA ARG A 10 -6.88 23.33 -8.03
C ARG A 10 -5.64 23.38 -7.14
N GLN A 11 -5.08 22.23 -6.77
CA GLN A 11 -3.85 22.13 -5.99
C GLN A 11 -2.66 22.74 -6.74
N HIS A 12 -2.58 22.56 -8.06
CA HIS A 12 -1.56 23.21 -8.85
C HIS A 12 -1.74 24.73 -8.91
N GLN A 13 -2.97 25.24 -9.03
CA GLN A 13 -3.23 26.67 -8.96
C GLN A 13 -2.86 27.26 -7.61
N ASN A 14 -3.25 26.61 -6.51
CA ASN A 14 -2.92 27.03 -5.16
C ASN A 14 -1.40 27.00 -4.90
N HIS A 15 -0.67 26.05 -5.48
CA HIS A 15 0.79 26.01 -5.42
C HIS A 15 1.41 27.19 -6.19
N LEU A 16 0.89 27.53 -7.37
CA LEU A 16 1.36 28.70 -8.12
C LEU A 16 1.08 30.01 -7.39
N GLU A 17 -0.08 30.12 -6.74
CA GLU A 17 -0.40 31.26 -5.87
C GLU A 17 0.53 31.34 -4.65
N TYR A 18 0.86 30.20 -4.05
CA TYR A 18 1.82 30.13 -2.94
C TYR A 18 3.18 30.67 -3.40
N GLU A 19 3.74 30.14 -4.50
CA GLU A 19 4.99 30.62 -5.09
C GLU A 19 4.99 32.14 -5.36
N GLN A 20 3.90 32.68 -5.91
CA GLN A 20 3.74 34.11 -6.14
C GLN A 20 3.77 34.93 -4.83
N LYS A 21 3.08 34.45 -3.79
CA LYS A 21 3.03 35.12 -2.49
C LYS A 21 4.37 35.03 -1.76
N THR A 22 5.14 33.94 -1.93
CA THR A 22 6.48 33.79 -1.36
C THR A 22 7.50 34.75 -1.98
N GLN A 23 7.28 35.13 -3.24
CA GLN A 23 8.13 36.10 -3.95
C GLN A 23 7.84 37.55 -3.52
N ASN A 24 6.70 37.82 -2.88
CA ASN A 24 6.38 39.12 -2.31
C ASN A 24 6.87 39.18 -0.83
N PRO A 25 7.84 40.05 -0.50
CA PRO A 25 8.42 40.12 0.84
C PRO A 25 7.42 40.45 1.95
N GLU A 26 6.31 41.15 1.64
CA GLU A 26 5.25 41.45 2.62
C GLU A 26 4.30 40.27 2.87
N LEU A 27 4.07 39.44 1.86
CA LEU A 27 3.16 38.28 1.97
C LEU A 27 3.89 37.04 2.51
N ARG A 28 5.20 36.96 2.33
CA ARG A 28 6.03 35.83 2.78
C ARG A 28 5.97 35.58 4.29
N GLU A 29 5.81 36.63 5.09
CA GLU A 29 5.71 36.51 6.56
C GLU A 29 4.37 35.92 7.02
N THR A 30 3.34 35.95 6.16
CA THR A 30 1.99 35.44 6.45
C THR A 30 1.74 34.00 5.98
N LEU A 31 2.69 33.43 5.25
CA LEU A 31 2.57 32.10 4.65
C LEU A 31 3.12 31.02 5.59
N PRO A 32 2.51 29.82 5.60
CA PRO A 32 3.09 28.67 6.30
C PRO A 32 4.48 28.33 5.72
N ALA A 33 5.35 27.73 6.54
CA ALA A 33 6.73 27.42 6.14
C ALA A 33 6.84 26.34 5.03
N GLU A 34 5.79 25.53 4.87
CA GLU A 34 5.73 24.43 3.89
C GLU A 34 4.34 24.40 3.25
N TYR A 35 4.29 24.28 1.93
CA TYR A 35 3.02 24.14 1.19
C TYR A 35 2.53 22.70 1.27
N LEU A 36 1.41 22.50 1.96
CA LEU A 36 0.81 21.17 2.13
C LEU A 36 -0.41 21.00 1.19
N PRO A 37 -0.59 19.80 0.60
CA PRO A 37 -1.72 19.53 -0.26
C PRO A 37 -3.05 19.57 0.51
N GLU A 38 -4.04 20.23 -0.09
CA GLU A 38 -5.39 20.36 0.46
C GLU A 38 -6.27 19.17 0.07
N PHE A 39 -6.96 18.58 1.04
CA PHE A 39 -7.92 17.51 0.80
C PHE A 39 -9.26 17.80 1.48
N ASN A 40 -10.33 17.21 0.95
CA ASN A 40 -11.66 17.26 1.57
C ASN A 40 -11.73 16.20 2.68
N VAL A 41 -11.77 16.66 3.93
CA VAL A 41 -11.79 15.82 5.12
C VAL A 41 -13.18 15.85 5.74
N GLY A 42 -13.73 14.69 6.09
CA GLY A 42 -15.01 14.61 6.79
C GLY A 42 -14.93 15.18 8.22
N ILE A 43 -15.84 16.09 8.57
CA ILE A 43 -15.93 16.67 9.90
C ILE A 43 -16.43 15.60 10.89
N LYS A 44 -15.74 15.44 12.01
CA LYS A 44 -16.11 14.50 13.08
C LYS A 44 -16.79 15.24 14.22
N ASP A 45 -17.86 14.67 14.76
CA ASP A 45 -18.46 15.07 16.04
C ASP A 45 -17.47 14.80 17.20
N ALA A 46 -17.73 15.35 18.39
CA ALA A 46 -16.96 15.13 19.63
C ALA A 46 -16.81 13.63 20.01
N LYS A 47 -17.64 12.75 19.44
CA LYS A 47 -17.59 11.28 19.59
C LYS A 47 -16.81 10.56 18.47
N GLY A 48 -16.16 11.30 17.57
CA GLY A 48 -15.37 10.75 16.46
C GLY A 48 -16.19 10.22 15.27
N LYS A 49 -17.52 10.37 15.30
CA LYS A 49 -18.43 9.97 14.20
C LYS A 49 -18.49 11.07 13.14
N LEU A 50 -18.42 10.69 11.86
CA LEU A 50 -18.54 11.63 10.75
C LEU A 50 -19.93 12.27 10.73
N LEU A 51 -19.97 13.59 10.65
CA LEU A 51 -21.19 14.35 10.52
C LEU A 51 -21.73 14.19 9.09
N MET A 52 -23.03 13.91 9.00
CA MET A 52 -23.76 13.82 7.73
C MET A 52 -24.80 14.93 7.70
N ASN A 53 -24.94 15.59 6.55
CA ASN A 53 -26.05 16.46 6.24
C ASN A 53 -27.35 15.66 6.13
N ASP A 54 -28.48 16.34 6.29
CA ASP A 54 -29.81 15.74 6.19
C ASP A 54 -30.08 15.07 4.82
N ASP A 55 -29.32 15.46 3.80
CA ASP A 55 -29.34 14.90 2.44
C ASP A 55 -28.53 13.60 2.28
N GLY A 56 -27.91 13.10 3.36
CA GLY A 56 -27.08 11.88 3.34
C GLY A 56 -25.64 12.08 2.83
N THR A 57 -25.22 13.33 2.61
CA THR A 57 -23.84 13.67 2.25
C THR A 57 -22.99 13.94 3.51
N PHE A 58 -21.70 13.60 3.50
CA PHE A 58 -20.78 13.92 4.59
C PHE A 58 -20.49 15.42 4.63
N GLN A 59 -20.46 16.01 5.83
CA GLN A 59 -19.92 17.35 6.01
C GLN A 59 -18.40 17.30 5.84
N THR A 60 -17.86 18.14 4.97
CA THR A 60 -16.43 18.15 4.64
C THR A 60 -15.83 19.51 4.86
N GLU A 61 -14.62 19.54 5.41
CA GLU A 61 -13.77 20.73 5.50
C GLU A 61 -12.51 20.51 4.67
N THR A 62 -12.04 21.56 4.00
CA THR A 62 -10.78 21.49 3.23
C THR A 62 -9.63 21.71 4.20
N GLN A 63 -8.83 20.67 4.44
CA GLN A 63 -7.67 20.75 5.32
C GLN A 63 -6.40 20.43 4.57
N GLN A 64 -5.35 21.19 4.87
CA GLN A 64 -3.99 20.87 4.47
C GLN A 64 -3.51 19.69 5.32
N LEU A 65 -3.16 18.58 4.67
CA LEU A 65 -2.73 17.37 5.36
C LEU A 65 -1.34 16.98 4.91
N THR A 66 -0.49 16.65 5.88
CA THR A 66 0.73 15.92 5.59
C THR A 66 0.41 14.50 5.12
N ALA A 67 1.35 13.93 4.38
CA ALA A 67 1.67 12.51 4.29
C ALA A 67 1.06 11.58 5.36
N ALA A 68 1.45 11.78 6.63
CA ALA A 68 1.08 10.93 7.75
C ALA A 68 -0.35 11.20 8.23
N GLU A 69 -0.83 12.43 8.09
CA GLU A 69 -2.20 12.82 8.43
C GLU A 69 -3.19 12.30 7.38
N TYR A 70 -2.82 12.33 6.10
CA TYR A 70 -3.61 11.77 4.99
C TYR A 70 -3.95 10.29 5.22
N LEU A 71 -3.01 9.51 5.76
CA LEU A 71 -3.24 8.09 6.05
C LEU A 71 -4.40 7.88 7.04
N ASN A 72 -4.54 8.75 8.03
CA ASN A 72 -5.49 8.62 9.13
C ASN A 72 -6.74 9.51 8.98
N ALA A 73 -6.72 10.43 8.01
CA ALA A 73 -7.81 11.36 7.75
C ALA A 73 -8.98 10.66 7.02
N PRO A 74 -10.24 10.95 7.38
CA PRO A 74 -11.40 10.48 6.64
C PRO A 74 -11.56 11.30 5.36
N ILE A 75 -10.80 10.97 4.32
CA ILE A 75 -10.89 11.66 3.03
C ILE A 75 -12.21 11.28 2.36
N ILE A 76 -12.98 12.29 1.96
CA ILE A 76 -14.27 12.10 1.30
C ILE A 76 -14.12 12.50 -0.17
N ASN A 77 -14.78 11.75 -1.05
CA ASN A 77 -14.86 12.08 -2.47
C ASN A 77 -15.51 13.46 -2.70
N SER A 78 -15.25 14.10 -3.85
CA SER A 78 -15.79 15.41 -4.21
C SER A 78 -17.33 15.49 -4.18
N ASP A 79 -18.03 14.38 -4.35
CA ASP A 79 -19.50 14.32 -4.27
C ASP A 79 -20.02 14.23 -2.83
N ASN A 80 -19.13 14.23 -1.83
CA ASN A 80 -19.44 14.10 -0.41
C ASN A 80 -20.25 12.84 -0.04
N THR A 81 -20.26 11.81 -0.88
CA THR A 81 -21.08 10.60 -0.67
C THR A 81 -20.32 9.38 -0.16
N LYS A 82 -19.00 9.32 -0.39
CA LYS A 82 -18.20 8.13 -0.07
C LYS A 82 -16.83 8.51 0.49
N LYS A 83 -16.40 7.77 1.51
CA LYS A 83 -15.03 7.78 2.01
C LYS A 83 -14.10 7.12 0.98
N ILE A 84 -12.93 7.71 0.77
CA ILE A 84 -11.86 7.17 -0.07
C ILE A 84 -10.89 6.41 0.83
N ASP A 85 -10.49 5.21 0.39
CA ASP A 85 -9.43 4.45 1.05
C ASP A 85 -8.08 5.11 0.83
N THR A 86 -7.47 5.59 1.90
CA THR A 86 -6.23 6.36 1.88
C THR A 86 -4.99 5.48 1.73
N LEU A 87 -5.05 4.22 2.17
CA LEU A 87 -3.95 3.25 2.06
C LEU A 87 -3.46 3.03 0.62
N PRO A 88 -4.31 2.66 -0.36
CA PRO A 88 -3.84 2.40 -1.72
C PRO A 88 -3.43 3.67 -2.47
N THR A 89 -3.87 4.85 -2.03
CA THR A 89 -3.61 6.14 -2.71
C THR A 89 -2.45 6.93 -2.11
N VAL A 90 -2.00 6.60 -0.89
CA VAL A 90 -1.01 7.39 -0.15
C VAL A 90 0.29 7.59 -0.94
N LEU A 91 0.80 6.56 -1.62
CA LEU A 91 2.01 6.67 -2.43
C LEU A 91 1.87 7.75 -3.50
N PHE A 92 0.72 7.76 -4.19
CA PHE A 92 0.47 8.71 -5.26
C PHE A 92 0.25 10.13 -4.73
N ALA A 93 -0.39 10.28 -3.58
CA ALA A 93 -0.51 11.56 -2.90
C ALA A 93 0.86 12.13 -2.47
N MET A 94 1.77 11.27 -2.02
CA MET A 94 3.14 11.66 -1.67
C MET A 94 3.95 12.07 -2.90
N LEU A 95 3.83 11.30 -3.99
CA LEU A 95 4.50 11.62 -5.25
C LEU A 95 4.01 12.96 -5.84
N ASP A 96 2.72 13.26 -5.68
CA ASP A 96 2.16 14.56 -6.07
C ASP A 96 2.75 15.71 -5.25
N GLY A 97 2.95 15.52 -3.94
CA GLY A 97 3.60 16.49 -3.07
C GLY A 97 5.12 16.65 -3.29
N LEU A 98 5.79 15.67 -3.89
CA LEU A 98 7.25 15.67 -4.04
C LEU A 98 7.74 16.45 -5.27
N PHE A 99 6.93 16.55 -6.33
CA PHE A 99 7.34 17.14 -7.60
C PHE A 99 6.46 18.33 -7.99
N THR A 100 7.06 19.50 -8.21
CA THR A 100 6.34 20.69 -8.67
C THR A 100 5.83 20.57 -10.12
N SER A 101 6.52 19.78 -10.94
CA SER A 101 6.24 19.63 -12.37
C SER A 101 5.24 18.51 -12.64
N LYS A 102 4.08 18.86 -13.23
CA LYS A 102 3.04 17.89 -13.62
C LYS A 102 3.55 16.73 -14.47
N ILE A 103 4.49 17.00 -15.38
CA ILE A 103 5.07 15.96 -16.24
C ILE A 103 5.83 14.91 -15.41
N LEU A 104 6.56 15.34 -14.37
CA LEU A 104 7.34 14.46 -13.50
C LEU A 104 6.44 13.65 -12.56
N ILE A 105 5.35 14.24 -12.08
CA ILE A 105 4.35 13.52 -11.27
C ILE A 105 3.78 12.36 -12.09
N VAL A 106 3.29 12.64 -13.31
CA VAL A 106 2.64 11.63 -14.15
C VAL A 106 3.63 10.54 -14.57
N THR A 107 4.84 10.89 -14.97
CA THR A 107 5.85 9.89 -15.36
C THR A 107 6.26 9.03 -14.17
N THR A 108 6.49 9.62 -13.00
CA THR A 108 6.89 8.87 -11.79
C THR A 108 5.75 8.01 -11.26
N ALA A 109 4.51 8.50 -11.25
CA ALA A 109 3.34 7.69 -10.93
C ALA A 109 3.16 6.51 -11.90
N GLY A 110 3.42 6.73 -13.20
CA GLY A 110 3.42 5.68 -14.21
C GLY A 110 4.49 4.62 -13.96
N ILE A 111 5.72 5.04 -13.66
CA ILE A 111 6.83 4.14 -13.30
C ILE A 111 6.49 3.37 -12.02
N ALA A 112 5.99 4.04 -10.98
CA ALA A 112 5.60 3.41 -9.73
C ALA A 112 4.52 2.33 -9.96
N THR A 113 3.51 2.63 -10.78
CA THR A 113 2.46 1.67 -11.16
C THR A 113 3.06 0.47 -11.88
N LEU A 114 3.96 0.69 -12.84
CA LEU A 114 4.67 -0.38 -13.54
C LEU A 114 5.47 -1.25 -12.57
N CYS A 115 6.21 -0.64 -11.64
CA CYS A 115 6.95 -1.36 -10.60
C CYS A 115 6.03 -2.23 -9.74
N ILE A 116 4.89 -1.69 -9.29
CA ILE A 116 3.91 -2.44 -8.50
C ILE A 116 3.41 -3.67 -9.27
N VAL A 117 3.07 -3.50 -10.55
CA VAL A 117 2.62 -4.61 -11.40
C VAL A 117 3.71 -5.66 -11.58
N LEU A 118 4.95 -5.25 -11.85
CA LEU A 118 6.07 -6.17 -12.03
C LEU A 118 6.37 -6.96 -10.75
N PHE A 119 6.44 -6.29 -9.60
CA PHE A 119 6.63 -6.95 -8.31
C PHE A 119 5.50 -7.92 -8.00
N PHE A 120 4.25 -7.55 -8.30
CA PHE A 120 3.10 -8.41 -8.11
C PHE A 120 3.19 -9.68 -8.98
N VAL A 121 3.50 -9.55 -10.27
CA VAL A 121 3.62 -10.69 -11.20
C VAL A 121 4.75 -11.63 -10.78
N THR A 122 5.95 -11.11 -10.51
CA THR A 122 7.09 -11.94 -10.10
C THR A 122 6.86 -12.61 -8.73
N SER A 123 6.20 -11.93 -7.80
CA SER A 123 5.84 -12.50 -6.50
C SER A 123 4.79 -13.61 -6.65
N SER A 124 3.78 -13.42 -7.49
CA SER A 124 2.72 -14.42 -7.73
C SER A 124 3.26 -15.66 -8.47
N ASP A 125 4.19 -15.47 -9.41
CA ASP A 125 4.85 -16.58 -10.11
C ASP A 125 5.62 -17.50 -9.14
N SER A 126 6.28 -16.91 -8.15
CA SER A 126 6.99 -17.65 -7.11
C SER A 126 6.04 -18.33 -6.11
N ALA A 127 4.96 -17.64 -5.71
CA ALA A 127 3.98 -18.18 -4.76
C ALA A 127 3.24 -19.41 -5.32
N SER A 128 2.76 -19.30 -6.56
CA SER A 128 2.07 -20.40 -7.25
C SER A 128 2.99 -21.62 -7.45
N MET A 129 4.29 -21.41 -7.68
CA MET A 129 5.26 -22.51 -7.76
C MET A 129 5.38 -23.26 -6.43
N VAL A 130 5.48 -22.55 -5.29
CA VAL A 130 5.57 -23.20 -3.98
C VAL A 130 4.31 -24.00 -3.67
N ILE A 131 3.13 -23.45 -3.97
CA ILE A 131 1.85 -24.13 -3.75
C ILE A 131 1.75 -25.38 -4.63
N ASP A 132 2.16 -25.30 -5.89
CA ASP A 132 2.12 -26.42 -6.82
C ASP A 132 3.07 -27.56 -6.41
N ILE A 133 4.25 -27.24 -5.89
CA ILE A 133 5.19 -28.23 -5.34
C ILE A 133 4.56 -28.94 -4.13
N ILE A 134 3.96 -28.20 -3.20
CA ILE A 134 3.33 -28.77 -2.00
C ILE A 134 2.12 -29.64 -2.40
N ALA A 135 1.28 -29.16 -3.32
CA ALA A 135 0.10 -29.88 -3.81
C ALA A 135 0.47 -31.15 -4.60
N SER A 136 1.64 -31.16 -5.25
CA SER A 136 2.16 -32.30 -6.01
C SER A 136 2.97 -33.29 -5.14
N GLY A 137 2.84 -33.23 -3.81
CA GLY A 137 3.54 -34.13 -2.89
C GLY A 137 5.04 -33.85 -2.74
N GLY A 138 5.48 -32.64 -3.06
CA GLY A 138 6.89 -32.23 -3.00
C GLY A 138 7.67 -32.47 -4.28
N ASN A 139 7.01 -32.75 -5.42
CA ASN A 139 7.68 -32.84 -6.71
C ASN A 139 8.28 -31.47 -7.09
N PRO A 140 9.61 -31.35 -7.28
CA PRO A 140 10.26 -30.08 -7.60
C PRO A 140 9.93 -29.54 -9.00
N ASP A 141 9.41 -30.37 -9.90
CA ASP A 141 9.01 -29.98 -11.26
C ASP A 141 7.56 -30.43 -11.55
N PRO A 142 6.57 -29.75 -10.97
CA PRO A 142 5.16 -30.05 -11.19
C PRO A 142 4.68 -29.56 -12.57
N PRO A 143 3.63 -30.17 -13.16
CA PRO A 143 3.15 -29.82 -14.48
C PRO A 143 2.70 -28.35 -14.59
N VAL A 144 3.08 -27.65 -15.66
CA VAL A 144 2.69 -26.25 -15.91
C VAL A 144 1.19 -25.96 -15.84
N GLY A 145 0.33 -26.95 -16.10
CA GLY A 145 -1.12 -26.83 -16.01
C GLY A 145 -1.64 -26.65 -14.58
N THR A 146 -1.06 -27.36 -13.60
CA THR A 146 -1.46 -27.25 -12.19
C THR A 146 -0.94 -25.94 -11.59
N ARG A 147 0.26 -25.52 -11.98
CA ARG A 147 0.79 -24.18 -11.66
C ARG A 147 -0.14 -23.05 -12.12
N LEU A 148 -0.60 -23.11 -13.37
CA LEU A 148 -1.49 -22.08 -13.92
C LEU A 148 -2.85 -22.07 -13.21
N PHE A 149 -3.37 -23.25 -12.85
CA PHE A 149 -4.59 -23.35 -12.06
C PHE A 149 -4.46 -22.61 -10.72
N TRP A 150 -3.38 -22.83 -9.98
CA TRP A 150 -3.14 -22.15 -8.70
C TRP A 150 -2.99 -20.64 -8.87
N ALA A 151 -2.19 -20.18 -9.85
CA ALA A 151 -2.00 -18.76 -10.13
C ALA A 151 -3.34 -18.04 -10.46
N ILE A 152 -4.19 -18.64 -11.28
CA ILE A 152 -5.50 -18.05 -11.63
C ILE A 152 -6.45 -18.08 -10.42
N SER A 153 -6.44 -19.17 -9.64
CA SER A 153 -7.32 -19.30 -8.47
C SER A 153 -7.05 -18.23 -7.41
N GLU A 154 -5.78 -17.91 -7.15
CA GLU A 154 -5.37 -16.85 -6.22
C GLU A 154 -5.87 -15.48 -6.68
N GLY A 155 -5.67 -15.14 -7.96
CA GLY A 155 -6.16 -13.90 -8.56
C GLY A 155 -7.70 -13.80 -8.53
N LEU A 156 -8.39 -14.91 -8.78
CA LEU A 156 -9.85 -14.97 -8.74
C LEU A 156 -10.39 -14.74 -7.32
N VAL A 157 -9.81 -15.38 -6.32
CA VAL A 157 -10.19 -15.18 -4.91
C VAL A 157 -9.97 -13.72 -4.50
N ALA A 158 -8.82 -13.14 -4.84
CA ALA A 158 -8.54 -11.72 -4.57
C ALA A 158 -9.56 -10.79 -5.25
N ALA A 159 -9.89 -11.03 -6.52
CA ALA A 159 -10.88 -10.25 -7.25
C ALA A 159 -12.29 -10.36 -6.64
N LEU A 160 -12.71 -11.54 -6.22
CA LEU A 160 -14.00 -11.78 -5.59
C LEU A 160 -14.11 -11.10 -4.22
N LEU A 161 -13.05 -11.18 -3.40
CA LEU A 161 -13.01 -10.51 -2.09
C LEU A 161 -13.08 -8.99 -2.24
N LEU A 162 -12.33 -8.45 -3.22
CA LEU A 162 -12.35 -7.03 -3.52
C LEU A 162 -13.73 -6.57 -3.99
N ALA A 163 -14.40 -7.36 -4.84
CA ALA A 163 -15.75 -7.07 -5.30
C ALA A 163 -16.82 -7.19 -4.19
N ALA A 164 -16.65 -8.12 -3.24
CA ALA A 164 -17.61 -8.39 -2.18
C ALA A 164 -17.57 -7.36 -1.05
N GLY A 165 -16.38 -6.91 -0.65
CA GLY A 165 -16.23 -6.03 0.52
C GLY A 165 -15.03 -5.09 0.48
N GLY A 166 -14.44 -4.88 -0.70
CA GLY A 166 -13.37 -3.91 -0.88
C GLY A 166 -12.07 -4.28 -0.15
N LEU A 167 -11.31 -3.25 0.21
CA LEU A 167 -10.00 -3.40 0.86
C LEU A 167 -10.11 -4.02 2.25
N ASP A 168 -11.13 -3.65 3.02
CA ASP A 168 -11.36 -4.17 4.37
C ASP A 168 -11.58 -5.70 4.36
N ALA A 169 -12.35 -6.20 3.39
CA ALA A 169 -12.56 -7.64 3.24
C ALA A 169 -11.28 -8.38 2.87
N LEU A 170 -10.47 -7.81 1.96
CA LEU A 170 -9.19 -8.40 1.58
C LEU A 170 -8.20 -8.44 2.76
N GLN A 171 -8.15 -7.36 3.55
CA GLN A 171 -7.30 -7.28 4.75
C GLN A 171 -7.76 -8.28 5.82
N ALA A 172 -9.06 -8.37 6.09
CA ALA A 172 -9.61 -9.32 7.05
C ALA A 172 -9.32 -10.78 6.66
N ALA A 173 -9.53 -11.13 5.39
CA ALA A 173 -9.24 -12.46 4.86
C ALA A 173 -7.75 -12.83 5.03
N SER A 174 -6.85 -11.89 4.73
CA SER A 174 -5.41 -12.09 4.92
C SER A 174 -5.04 -12.33 6.39
N ILE A 175 -5.60 -11.56 7.33
CA ILE A 175 -5.35 -11.73 8.77
C ILE A 175 -5.83 -13.11 9.25
N ILE A 176 -7.03 -13.52 8.86
CA ILE A 176 -7.61 -14.81 9.25
C ILE A 176 -6.78 -15.97 8.69
N ALA A 177 -6.30 -15.87 7.45
CA ALA A 177 -5.45 -16.88 6.83
C ALA A 177 -4.04 -16.93 7.44
N ALA A 178 -3.44 -15.78 7.76
CA ALA A 178 -2.08 -15.70 8.29
C ALA A 178 -1.97 -16.18 9.75
N LEU A 179 -3.02 -16.02 10.55
CA LEU A 179 -3.00 -16.34 11.98
C LEU A 179 -2.67 -17.82 12.29
N PRO A 180 -3.36 -18.84 11.75
CA PRO A 180 -2.99 -20.23 11.99
C PRO A 180 -1.61 -20.58 11.41
N PHE A 181 -1.24 -20.00 10.27
CA PHE A 181 0.06 -20.22 9.65
C PHE A 181 1.21 -19.67 10.50
N SER A 182 0.99 -18.56 11.21
CA SER A 182 1.97 -17.98 12.12
C SER A 182 2.39 -18.93 13.25
N ILE A 183 1.45 -19.74 13.76
CA ILE A 183 1.73 -20.76 14.79
C ILE A 183 2.68 -21.83 14.24
N ILE A 184 2.46 -22.26 13.00
CA ILE A 184 3.31 -23.23 12.30
C ILE A 184 4.71 -22.64 12.10
N LEU A 185 4.81 -21.38 11.68
CA LEU A 185 6.10 -20.70 11.52
C LEU A 185 6.86 -20.56 12.85
N LEU A 186 6.17 -20.28 13.96
CA LEU A 186 6.78 -20.25 15.30
C LEU A 186 7.32 -21.63 15.70
N ALA A 187 6.56 -22.70 15.45
CA ALA A 187 7.02 -24.06 15.69
C ALA A 187 8.24 -24.43 14.82
N ALA A 188 8.24 -24.04 13.54
CA ALA A 188 9.36 -24.22 12.63
C ALA A 188 10.61 -23.44 13.08
N ALA A 189 10.44 -22.19 13.51
CA ALA A 189 11.52 -21.37 14.05
C ALA A 189 12.11 -21.97 15.33
N TRP A 190 11.27 -22.50 16.23
CA TRP A 190 11.74 -23.19 17.43
C TRP A 190 12.49 -24.49 17.10
N SER A 191 11.99 -25.26 16.12
CA SER A 191 12.68 -26.46 15.61
C SER A 191 14.03 -26.12 15.01
N LEU A 192 14.10 -25.08 14.18
CA LEU A 192 15.34 -24.61 13.57
C LEU A 192 16.35 -24.15 14.63
N PHE A 193 15.91 -23.36 15.61
CA PHE A 193 16.73 -22.91 16.73
C PHE A 193 17.31 -24.09 17.52
N ARG A 194 16.48 -25.09 17.82
CA ARG A 194 16.90 -26.32 18.51
C ARG A 194 17.89 -27.13 17.68
N THR A 195 17.69 -27.27 16.37
CA THR A 195 18.60 -27.99 15.48
C THR A 195 19.95 -27.29 15.37
N LEU A 196 19.97 -25.98 15.15
CA LEU A 196 21.20 -25.20 15.07
C LEU A 196 22.00 -25.24 16.39
N THR A 197 21.32 -25.19 17.54
CA THR A 197 21.99 -25.27 18.86
C THR A 197 22.61 -26.66 19.11
N ARG A 198 22.14 -27.69 18.40
CA ARG A 198 22.63 -29.07 18.49
C ARG A 198 23.65 -29.42 17.41
N GLU A 199 23.90 -28.51 16.47
CA GLU A 199 24.87 -28.73 15.41
C GLU A 199 26.29 -28.60 15.98
N GLU A 200 27.01 -29.72 16.03
CA GLU A 200 28.43 -29.70 16.39
C GLU A 200 29.22 -29.12 15.22
N VAL A 201 29.88 -27.98 15.44
CA VAL A 201 30.75 -27.36 14.43
C VAL A 201 31.79 -28.40 13.99
N PRO A 202 31.82 -28.81 12.71
CA PRO A 202 32.76 -29.83 12.24
C PRO A 202 34.18 -29.36 12.56
N ARG A 203 34.86 -30.05 13.49
CA ARG A 203 36.28 -29.81 13.71
C ARG A 203 36.98 -30.19 12.43
N LEU A 204 37.43 -29.19 11.67
CA LEU A 204 38.28 -29.36 10.50
C LEU A 204 39.42 -30.30 10.90
N HIS A 205 39.36 -31.54 10.43
CA HIS A 205 40.45 -32.49 10.62
C HIS A 205 41.68 -31.86 9.96
N ALA A 206 42.61 -31.38 10.80
CA ALA A 206 43.87 -30.81 10.37
C ALA A 206 44.55 -31.81 9.43
N HIS A 207 44.71 -31.40 8.18
CA HIS A 207 45.31 -32.20 7.12
C HIS A 207 46.75 -32.54 7.54
N ARG A 208 46.97 -33.75 8.06
CA ARG A 208 48.31 -34.20 8.47
C ARG A 208 49.13 -34.41 7.19
N PRO A 209 50.21 -33.65 6.94
CA PRO A 209 51.03 -33.88 5.75
C PRO A 209 51.70 -35.26 5.85
N ARG A 210 51.53 -36.09 4.82
CA ARG A 210 52.28 -37.34 4.68
C ARG A 210 53.76 -37.00 4.44
N LYS A 211 54.62 -37.55 5.29
CA LYS A 211 56.07 -37.63 5.04
C LYS A 211 56.35 -38.66 3.96
#